data_AF-A0A519QIU8-F1
#
_entry.id   AF-A0A519QIU8-F1
#
_cell.length_a   1.000
_cell.length_b   1.000
_cell.length_c   1.000
_cell.angle_alpha   90.00
_cell.angle_beta   90.00
_cell.angle_gamma   90.00
#
_symmetry.space_group_name_H-M   'P 1'
#
loop_
_entity.id
_entity.type
_entity.pdbx_description
1 polymer ?
#
loop_
_entity_poly.entity_id
_entity_poly.type
_entity_poly.pdbx_seq_one_letter_code
_entity_poly.pdbx_strand_id
1 'polypeptide(L)'
;MRKLLATAAAIAPLLAATGVQAEVVISNDRTTPVTTSGSNDNVRISSAGSIAVTSGTALTLDSNHSIDLDSGSEINMLKSADGSTGILVQGGRTGSVTIGGVVQLTDDVETATDTDKDGDLDGPFATGANRHGVNVVGAAPFTGRIYGETSSNISVEGNQSYGVRVQSDLVGDLDLRGVISVRGTDTYGVRTQGNVTGDVYVAGTVAAIGQNATGASVEGDVSGSVTVQGQLSSTGYRYTTRPSAAIIEKLDADDLLQGGSALVVSGNVAQGVVLARPPVDLDKDVADEDGDGIADASEGTASITTLGSAPAIAIGADDRSITLGVAGTGDNAYGFINQGSVSAAGLYDEVDSTAIAFGGGAGQTVTIAGGIYNNGGTIASTSILGDAVGVDIGAGVTTPKFVNTGSMAAVSSGEGANEVAVVRIAAGANLPTFVNNGPITALGGYESNVTGVQDLSGTLTSFTNTRVIAIANQPDSEEETTGSATAIDLSANTTGVTITQYGVVQEDDGDEDTEPPLDSDDDGVPDAFEPAISGDIKMGSGADFLDIRNGAVIGDMYFGAGQDHLSITGGAVVTGV
;
A
#
# COMPACT_ATOMS: atom_id res chain seq x y z
N MET A 1 31.31 -71.88 -56.53
CA MET A 1 32.53 -71.05 -56.45
C MET A 1 32.10 -69.69 -55.90
N ARG A 2 32.34 -69.36 -54.63
CA ARG A 2 33.51 -68.63 -54.09
C ARG A 2 33.69 -67.20 -54.66
N LYS A 3 33.54 -66.22 -53.75
CA LYS A 3 34.28 -64.94 -53.56
C LYS A 3 33.56 -63.60 -53.86
N LEU A 4 33.20 -62.93 -52.75
CA LEU A 4 33.48 -61.53 -52.36
C LEU A 4 34.08 -60.57 -53.40
N LEU A 5 33.60 -59.32 -53.42
CA LEU A 5 34.34 -58.17 -52.86
C LEU A 5 33.43 -56.93 -52.69
N ALA A 6 33.70 -56.18 -51.63
CA ALA A 6 33.01 -54.99 -51.15
C ALA A 6 33.33 -53.73 -51.96
N THR A 7 32.43 -52.75 -51.94
CA THR A 7 32.76 -51.34 -52.23
C THR A 7 31.94 -50.45 -51.30
N ALA A 8 32.65 -49.60 -50.56
CA ALA A 8 32.17 -48.76 -49.48
C ALA A 8 31.44 -47.51 -50.02
N ALA A 9 30.27 -47.21 -49.46
CA ALA A 9 29.64 -45.90 -49.53
C ALA A 9 29.79 -45.22 -48.17
N ALA A 10 30.50 -44.10 -48.14
CA ALA A 10 30.66 -43.27 -46.96
C ALA A 10 29.32 -42.60 -46.61
N ILE A 11 28.69 -43.04 -45.52
CA ILE A 11 27.62 -42.31 -44.85
C ILE A 11 28.32 -41.47 -43.77
N ALA A 12 28.46 -40.17 -44.03
CA ALA A 12 28.80 -39.21 -42.99
C ALA A 12 27.55 -39.02 -42.11
N PRO A 13 27.63 -39.20 -40.78
CA PRO A 13 26.57 -38.72 -39.91
C PRO A 13 26.72 -37.20 -39.78
N LEU A 14 25.72 -36.48 -40.28
CA LEU A 14 25.46 -35.09 -39.93
C LEU A 14 25.05 -35.07 -38.44
N LEU A 15 26.03 -35.03 -37.54
CA LEU A 15 25.80 -34.64 -36.15
C LEU A 15 25.50 -33.14 -36.15
N ALA A 16 24.23 -32.77 -36.24
CA ALA A 16 23.79 -31.52 -35.67
C ALA A 16 24.01 -31.64 -34.16
N ALA A 17 25.12 -31.08 -33.67
CA ALA A 17 25.30 -30.82 -32.25
C ALA A 17 24.24 -29.78 -31.85
N THR A 18 23.06 -30.23 -31.44
CA THR A 18 22.21 -29.44 -30.56
C THR A 18 23.00 -29.32 -29.27
N GLY A 19 23.64 -28.18 -29.04
CA GLY A 19 24.24 -27.88 -27.76
C GLY A 19 23.13 -28.01 -26.70
N VAL A 20 23.22 -29.04 -25.88
CA VAL A 20 22.50 -29.09 -24.60
C VAL A 20 23.03 -27.88 -23.83
N GLN A 21 22.20 -26.88 -23.59
CA GLN A 21 22.52 -25.79 -22.65
C GLN A 21 22.68 -26.48 -21.29
N ALA A 22 23.90 -26.52 -20.76
CA ALA A 22 24.22 -27.26 -19.57
C ALA A 22 23.96 -26.35 -18.36
N GLU A 23 22.75 -26.42 -17.82
CA GLU A 23 22.42 -25.81 -16.54
C GLU A 23 23.43 -26.23 -15.46
N VAL A 24 23.99 -25.25 -14.75
CA VAL A 24 24.87 -25.45 -13.60
C VAL A 24 24.01 -25.59 -12.35
N VAL A 25 23.94 -26.80 -11.81
CA VAL A 25 23.20 -27.08 -10.59
C VAL A 25 24.14 -27.10 -9.38
N ILE A 26 23.85 -26.25 -8.40
CA ILE A 26 24.48 -26.25 -7.08
C ILE A 26 23.63 -27.12 -6.17
N SER A 27 24.17 -28.27 -5.76
CA SER A 27 23.47 -29.28 -4.94
C SER A 27 24.14 -29.59 -3.62
N ASN A 28 25.12 -28.78 -3.25
CA ASN A 28 25.85 -28.84 -2.01
C ASN A 28 26.38 -27.44 -1.64
N ASP A 29 26.95 -27.32 -0.45
CA ASP A 29 27.49 -26.07 0.05
C ASP A 29 28.65 -25.53 -0.79
N ARG A 30 28.61 -24.24 -1.07
CA ARG A 30 29.70 -23.48 -1.69
C ARG A 30 30.12 -22.32 -0.81
N THR A 31 31.42 -22.09 -0.71
CA THR A 31 31.99 -20.96 0.03
C THR A 31 32.63 -19.91 -0.89
N THR A 32 32.26 -19.93 -2.18
CA THR A 32 32.80 -19.03 -3.20
C THR A 32 31.67 -18.46 -4.05
N PRO A 33 31.78 -17.20 -4.50
CA PRO A 33 30.80 -16.59 -5.40
C PRO A 33 30.56 -17.40 -6.68
N VAL A 34 29.36 -17.24 -7.23
CA VAL A 34 28.94 -17.85 -8.50
C VAL A 34 28.47 -16.77 -9.48
N THR A 35 28.77 -16.96 -10.76
CA THR A 35 28.37 -16.07 -11.86
C THR A 35 27.68 -16.89 -12.95
N THR A 36 26.81 -16.27 -13.75
CA THR A 36 26.20 -16.92 -14.92
C THR A 36 27.06 -16.84 -16.17
N SER A 37 28.16 -16.07 -16.15
CA SER A 37 29.15 -16.00 -17.24
C SER A 37 30.27 -17.04 -17.09
N GLY A 38 31.25 -17.00 -18.00
CA GLY A 38 32.38 -17.94 -18.04
C GLY A 38 32.00 -19.27 -18.67
N SER A 39 32.22 -20.38 -17.96
CA SER A 39 31.80 -21.72 -18.38
C SER A 39 30.42 -22.12 -17.86
N ASN A 40 29.73 -21.22 -17.16
CA ASN A 40 28.41 -21.48 -16.60
C ASN A 40 27.33 -21.06 -17.62
N ASP A 41 26.23 -21.83 -17.67
CA ASP A 41 25.01 -21.42 -18.38
C ASP A 41 24.00 -20.86 -17.35
N ASN A 42 22.72 -21.26 -17.43
CA ASN A 42 21.76 -21.02 -16.35
C ASN A 42 22.30 -21.60 -15.04
N VAL A 43 22.14 -20.88 -13.94
CA VAL A 43 22.56 -21.33 -12.61
C VAL A 43 21.32 -21.65 -11.80
N ARG A 44 21.24 -22.90 -11.31
CA ARG A 44 20.20 -23.34 -10.40
C ARG A 44 20.79 -23.75 -9.06
N ILE A 45 20.23 -23.28 -7.95
CA ILE A 45 20.52 -23.77 -6.60
C ILE A 45 19.41 -24.73 -6.23
N SER A 46 19.72 -26.02 -6.13
CA SER A 46 18.72 -27.02 -5.73
C SER A 46 18.37 -26.88 -4.24
N SER A 47 17.31 -27.54 -3.80
CA SER A 47 16.85 -27.51 -2.39
C SER A 47 17.87 -28.02 -1.34
N ALA A 48 18.97 -28.66 -1.77
CA ALA A 48 20.08 -29.06 -0.90
C ALA A 48 21.36 -28.21 -1.13
N GLY A 49 21.32 -27.26 -2.06
CA GLY A 49 22.43 -26.39 -2.39
C GLY A 49 22.45 -25.14 -1.53
N SER A 50 23.66 -24.66 -1.22
CA SER A 50 23.84 -23.39 -0.53
C SER A 50 25.04 -22.60 -1.06
N ILE A 51 25.01 -21.27 -0.91
CA ILE A 51 26.17 -20.39 -1.07
C ILE A 51 26.38 -19.61 0.22
N ALA A 52 27.52 -19.81 0.87
CA ALA A 52 27.90 -19.14 2.11
C ALA A 52 29.15 -18.27 1.92
N VAL A 53 28.98 -16.96 1.86
CA VAL A 53 30.05 -15.97 1.73
C VAL A 53 29.79 -14.78 2.66
N THR A 54 30.82 -14.12 3.17
CA THR A 54 30.65 -13.05 4.17
C THR A 54 30.93 -11.64 3.62
N SER A 55 31.19 -11.50 2.33
CA SER A 55 31.43 -10.19 1.69
C SER A 55 31.25 -10.27 0.18
N GLY A 56 31.13 -9.11 -0.46
CA GLY A 56 30.99 -9.02 -1.92
C GLY A 56 29.63 -9.54 -2.39
N THR A 57 29.61 -10.22 -3.53
CA THR A 57 28.38 -10.76 -4.12
C THR A 57 28.38 -12.29 -4.07
N ALA A 58 27.30 -12.92 -3.61
CA ALA A 58 27.19 -14.38 -3.57
C ALA A 58 26.87 -14.99 -4.94
N LEU A 59 25.87 -14.44 -5.64
CA LEU A 59 25.43 -14.91 -6.95
C LEU A 59 25.25 -13.72 -7.91
N THR A 60 25.82 -13.80 -9.12
CA THR A 60 25.73 -12.73 -10.13
C THR A 60 25.16 -13.23 -11.45
N LEU A 61 24.14 -12.55 -11.97
CA LEU A 61 23.68 -12.65 -13.36
C LEU A 61 24.43 -11.61 -14.20
N ASP A 62 25.45 -12.05 -14.93
CA ASP A 62 26.35 -11.24 -15.76
C ASP A 62 26.46 -11.78 -17.20
N SER A 63 25.47 -12.57 -17.64
CA SER A 63 25.34 -13.13 -18.98
C SER A 63 23.87 -13.17 -19.39
N ASN A 64 23.55 -13.74 -20.57
CA ASN A 64 22.17 -13.86 -21.05
C ASN A 64 21.51 -15.17 -20.58
N HIS A 65 21.80 -15.58 -19.35
CA HIS A 65 21.33 -16.80 -18.71
C HIS A 65 20.46 -16.45 -17.49
N SER A 66 19.79 -17.45 -16.93
CA SER A 66 18.88 -17.29 -15.79
C SER A 66 19.47 -17.80 -14.48
N ILE A 67 18.91 -17.29 -13.38
CA ILE A 67 19.09 -17.79 -12.02
C ILE A 67 17.79 -18.44 -11.56
N ASP A 68 17.91 -19.59 -10.91
CA ASP A 68 16.80 -20.29 -10.26
C ASP A 68 17.22 -20.79 -8.87
N LEU A 69 16.54 -20.36 -7.81
CA LEU A 69 16.74 -20.86 -6.46
C LEU A 69 15.53 -21.73 -6.10
N ASP A 70 15.70 -23.04 -6.02
CA ASP A 70 14.62 -23.94 -5.61
C ASP A 70 14.14 -23.62 -4.19
N SER A 71 12.88 -23.93 -3.90
CA SER A 71 12.39 -23.98 -2.52
C SER A 71 13.29 -24.85 -1.63
N GLY A 72 13.76 -24.27 -0.52
CA GLY A 72 14.71 -24.89 0.41
C GLY A 72 16.19 -24.64 0.12
N SER A 73 16.54 -24.00 -1.01
CA SER A 73 17.91 -23.54 -1.26
C SER A 73 18.29 -22.33 -0.40
N GLU A 74 19.58 -22.08 -0.20
CA GLU A 74 20.05 -21.01 0.70
C GLU A 74 21.21 -20.19 0.12
N ILE A 75 21.12 -18.86 0.22
CA ILE A 75 22.26 -17.94 0.17
C ILE A 75 22.42 -17.33 1.57
N ASN A 76 23.51 -17.68 2.25
CA ASN A 76 23.77 -17.28 3.63
C ASN A 76 24.99 -16.36 3.71
N MET A 77 24.74 -15.07 3.94
CA MET A 77 25.77 -14.07 4.20
C MET A 77 25.66 -13.57 5.63
N LEU A 78 26.00 -14.45 6.58
CA LEU A 78 25.98 -14.14 8.00
C LEU A 78 27.14 -13.20 8.35
N LYS A 79 26.87 -12.19 9.20
CA LYS A 79 27.89 -11.22 9.64
C LYS A 79 28.62 -10.59 8.46
N SER A 80 27.83 -10.25 7.45
CA SER A 80 28.39 -9.89 6.15
C SER A 80 28.97 -8.48 6.17
N ALA A 81 30.04 -8.22 5.44
CA ALA A 81 30.60 -6.88 5.34
C ALA A 81 29.60 -5.89 4.71
N ASP A 82 29.81 -4.59 4.93
CA ASP A 82 29.07 -3.54 4.24
C ASP A 82 29.15 -3.70 2.70
N GLY A 83 28.08 -3.36 1.98
CA GLY A 83 28.05 -3.52 0.53
C GLY A 83 27.74 -4.94 0.04
N SER A 84 27.54 -5.90 0.95
CA SER A 84 27.25 -7.30 0.59
C SER A 84 25.97 -7.43 -0.23
N THR A 85 26.00 -8.29 -1.25
CA THR A 85 24.87 -8.53 -2.14
C THR A 85 24.60 -10.03 -2.28
N GLY A 86 23.39 -10.49 -1.98
CA GLY A 86 22.99 -11.87 -2.21
C GLY A 86 22.97 -12.21 -3.69
N ILE A 87 22.07 -11.56 -4.43
CA ILE A 87 21.91 -11.72 -5.88
C ILE A 87 22.14 -10.37 -6.58
N LEU A 88 23.16 -10.29 -7.43
CA LEU A 88 23.41 -9.13 -8.30
C LEU A 88 22.95 -9.44 -9.73
N VAL A 89 22.14 -8.58 -10.31
CA VAL A 89 21.67 -8.69 -11.70
C VAL A 89 22.21 -7.53 -12.51
N GLN A 90 22.97 -7.82 -13.57
CA GLN A 90 23.51 -6.79 -14.45
C GLN A 90 22.53 -6.44 -15.57
N GLY A 91 22.28 -5.14 -15.74
CA GLY A 91 21.59 -4.56 -16.87
C GLY A 91 22.35 -4.76 -18.19
N GLY A 92 21.65 -4.56 -19.32
CA GLY A 92 22.12 -4.90 -20.65
C GLY A 92 22.13 -6.41 -20.94
N ARG A 93 21.49 -7.20 -20.08
CA ARG A 93 21.39 -8.66 -20.17
C ARG A 93 19.94 -9.10 -20.32
N THR A 94 19.77 -10.33 -20.78
CA THR A 94 18.47 -11.01 -20.85
C THR A 94 18.45 -12.22 -19.92
N GLY A 95 17.32 -12.57 -19.33
CA GLY A 95 17.20 -13.81 -18.55
C GLY A 95 16.00 -13.77 -17.61
N SER A 96 16.03 -14.59 -16.57
CA SER A 96 15.07 -14.55 -15.48
C SER A 96 15.77 -14.80 -14.15
N VAL A 97 15.22 -14.26 -13.08
CA VAL A 97 15.65 -14.56 -11.71
C VAL A 97 14.44 -15.10 -10.97
N THR A 98 14.49 -16.37 -10.61
CA THR A 98 13.47 -17.04 -9.77
C THR A 98 14.06 -17.29 -8.39
N ILE A 99 13.32 -16.91 -7.35
CA ILE A 99 13.72 -17.03 -5.95
C ILE A 99 12.66 -17.81 -5.20
N GLY A 100 12.83 -19.13 -5.09
CA GLY A 100 12.04 -20.00 -4.23
C GLY A 100 12.69 -20.25 -2.85
N GLY A 101 14.00 -20.03 -2.71
CA GLY A 101 14.77 -20.26 -1.50
C GLY A 101 14.99 -19.04 -0.59
N VAL A 102 15.92 -19.18 0.35
CA VAL A 102 16.32 -18.16 1.32
C VAL A 102 17.51 -17.34 0.80
N VAL A 103 17.45 -16.02 0.98
CA VAL A 103 18.58 -15.09 0.81
C VAL A 103 18.71 -14.27 2.08
N GLN A 104 19.73 -14.57 2.90
CA GLN A 104 19.92 -13.94 4.20
C GLN A 104 21.25 -13.19 4.27
N LEU A 105 21.18 -11.92 4.67
CA LEU A 105 22.32 -11.04 4.91
C LEU A 105 22.16 -10.44 6.31
N THR A 106 22.86 -10.99 7.30
CA THR A 106 22.78 -10.50 8.69
C THR A 106 23.92 -9.56 9.03
N ASP A 107 23.69 -8.74 10.04
CA ASP A 107 24.69 -7.86 10.63
C ASP A 107 25.47 -8.56 11.77
N ASP A 108 26.36 -7.82 12.43
CA ASP A 108 27.11 -8.27 13.62
C ASP A 108 26.39 -7.96 14.96
N VAL A 109 25.21 -7.34 14.93
CA VAL A 109 24.42 -7.02 16.13
C VAL A 109 23.72 -8.27 16.64
N GLU A 110 24.38 -8.97 17.57
CA GLU A 110 23.89 -10.25 18.11
C GLU A 110 22.96 -10.09 19.33
N THR A 111 23.14 -9.04 20.13
CA THR A 111 22.32 -8.78 21.33
C THR A 111 22.23 -7.29 21.61
N ALA A 112 21.04 -6.71 21.56
CA ALA A 112 20.76 -5.41 22.16
C ALA A 112 20.95 -5.51 23.69
N THR A 113 21.42 -4.43 24.32
CA THR A 113 21.70 -4.40 25.76
C THR A 113 20.89 -3.32 26.43
N ASP A 114 20.27 -3.67 27.55
CA ASP A 114 19.72 -2.73 28.54
C ASP A 114 20.89 -1.99 29.23
N THR A 115 21.25 -0.82 28.73
CA THR A 115 22.44 -0.04 29.12
C THR A 115 22.20 0.71 30.42
N ASP A 116 20.98 1.20 30.63
CA ASP A 116 20.62 2.05 31.76
C ASP A 116 19.90 1.28 32.90
N LYS A 117 19.44 0.05 32.64
CA LYS A 117 18.82 -0.93 33.56
C LYS A 117 17.40 -0.59 33.96
N ASP A 118 16.64 0.06 33.10
CA ASP A 118 15.23 0.36 33.33
C ASP A 118 14.28 -0.78 32.91
N GLY A 119 14.77 -1.73 32.10
CA GLY A 119 14.09 -2.95 31.72
C GLY A 119 13.72 -3.07 30.24
N ASP A 120 14.15 -2.14 29.39
CA ASP A 120 14.12 -2.29 27.93
C ASP A 120 15.51 -2.46 27.30
N LEU A 121 15.56 -2.71 25.99
CA LEU A 121 16.80 -3.00 25.28
C LEU A 121 17.18 -1.78 24.47
N ASP A 122 18.46 -1.39 24.48
CA ASP A 122 18.91 -0.19 23.78
C ASP A 122 19.78 -0.51 22.57
N GLY A 123 20.07 0.54 21.81
CA GLY A 123 21.02 0.55 20.72
C GLY A 123 20.36 0.46 19.34
N PRO A 124 21.14 0.68 18.27
CA PRO A 124 20.59 0.73 16.93
C PRO A 124 20.08 -0.63 16.46
N PHE A 125 19.08 -0.61 15.58
CA PHE A 125 18.57 -1.83 14.93
C PHE A 125 19.62 -2.57 14.08
N ALA A 126 20.61 -1.85 13.55
CA ALA A 126 21.73 -2.39 12.80
C ALA A 126 22.93 -1.42 12.83
N THR A 127 24.14 -1.95 12.68
CA THR A 127 25.42 -1.22 12.67
C THR A 127 26.09 -1.21 11.29
N GLY A 128 26.06 -2.31 10.54
CA GLY A 128 26.55 -2.37 9.16
C GLY A 128 25.62 -1.66 8.17
N ALA A 129 26.04 -1.53 6.91
CA ALA A 129 25.32 -0.73 5.93
C ALA A 129 25.38 -1.22 4.47
N ASN A 130 24.47 -0.68 3.65
CA ASN A 130 24.42 -0.83 2.19
C ASN A 130 24.41 -2.30 1.72
N ARG A 131 23.66 -3.16 2.39
CA ARG A 131 23.47 -4.56 1.98
C ARG A 131 22.28 -4.69 1.05
N HIS A 132 22.33 -5.67 0.17
CA HIS A 132 21.27 -5.93 -0.82
C HIS A 132 20.92 -7.41 -0.89
N GLY A 133 19.66 -7.77 -0.68
CA GLY A 133 19.18 -9.13 -0.96
C GLY A 133 19.27 -9.43 -2.46
N VAL A 134 18.55 -8.63 -3.25
CA VAL A 134 18.60 -8.60 -4.71
C VAL A 134 18.91 -7.18 -5.18
N ASN A 135 19.86 -7.03 -6.10
CA ASN A 135 20.25 -5.73 -6.64
C ASN A 135 20.35 -5.77 -8.17
N VAL A 136 19.51 -5.01 -8.87
CA VAL A 136 19.56 -4.88 -10.33
C VAL A 136 20.26 -3.57 -10.70
N VAL A 137 21.37 -3.63 -11.42
CA VAL A 137 22.28 -2.48 -11.65
C VAL A 137 22.84 -2.42 -13.07
N GLY A 138 23.27 -1.25 -13.53
CA GLY A 138 23.79 -1.03 -14.89
C GLY A 138 23.11 0.11 -15.63
N ALA A 139 23.76 0.62 -16.67
CA ALA A 139 23.26 1.76 -17.45
C ALA A 139 22.24 1.37 -18.54
N ALA A 140 22.26 0.09 -18.97
CA ALA A 140 21.29 -0.44 -19.92
C ALA A 140 20.22 -1.26 -19.17
N PRO A 141 18.99 -1.37 -19.70
CA PRO A 141 17.93 -2.13 -19.03
C PRO A 141 18.28 -3.61 -18.90
N PHE A 142 17.86 -4.26 -17.80
CA PHE A 142 17.77 -5.71 -17.73
C PHE A 142 16.46 -6.14 -18.39
N THR A 143 16.48 -7.16 -19.26
CA THR A 143 15.28 -7.68 -19.93
C THR A 143 14.96 -9.07 -19.41
N GLY A 144 13.88 -9.18 -18.65
CA GLY A 144 13.57 -10.39 -17.91
C GLY A 144 12.61 -10.14 -16.76
N ARG A 145 12.15 -11.22 -16.13
CA ARG A 145 11.34 -11.16 -14.92
C ARG A 145 12.21 -11.38 -13.70
N ILE A 146 11.94 -10.62 -12.63
CA ILE A 146 12.40 -10.91 -11.28
C ILE A 146 11.20 -11.47 -10.52
N TYR A 147 11.31 -12.72 -10.09
CA TYR A 147 10.20 -13.47 -9.50
C TYR A 147 10.60 -14.10 -8.16
N GLY A 148 9.93 -13.69 -7.09
CA GLY A 148 9.98 -14.34 -5.78
C GLY A 148 8.75 -15.22 -5.59
N GLU A 149 8.95 -16.53 -5.46
CA GLU A 149 7.86 -17.47 -5.19
C GLU A 149 7.31 -17.28 -3.77
N THR A 150 6.20 -17.95 -3.45
CA THR A 150 5.61 -17.90 -2.10
C THR A 150 6.53 -18.46 -1.01
N SER A 151 7.47 -19.35 -1.34
CA SER A 151 8.49 -19.84 -0.40
C SER A 151 9.73 -18.96 -0.30
N SER A 152 9.84 -17.91 -1.12
CA SER A 152 10.95 -16.95 -1.08
C SER A 152 11.08 -16.32 0.30
N ASN A 153 12.30 -16.21 0.82
CA ASN A 153 12.57 -15.46 2.04
C ASN A 153 13.83 -14.62 1.88
N ILE A 154 13.69 -13.30 1.85
CA ILE A 154 14.79 -12.35 1.76
C ILE A 154 14.88 -11.60 3.08
N SER A 155 15.98 -11.74 3.79
CA SER A 155 16.22 -11.09 5.09
C SER A 155 17.51 -10.30 5.05
N VAL A 156 17.43 -8.99 5.33
CA VAL A 156 18.57 -8.07 5.25
C VAL A 156 18.63 -7.20 6.49
N GLU A 157 19.75 -7.23 7.20
CA GLU A 157 20.03 -6.33 8.31
C GLU A 157 21.13 -5.35 7.93
N GLY A 158 20.96 -4.06 8.21
CA GLY A 158 21.92 -3.01 7.90
C GLY A 158 21.25 -1.67 7.64
N ASN A 159 21.92 -0.57 7.98
CA ASN A 159 21.49 0.77 7.59
C ASN A 159 21.61 0.94 6.07
N GLN A 160 20.78 1.81 5.47
CA GLN A 160 20.79 2.09 4.02
C GLN A 160 20.77 0.81 3.17
N SER A 161 20.04 -0.22 3.63
CA SER A 161 20.04 -1.56 3.04
C SER A 161 18.69 -1.90 2.42
N TYR A 162 18.69 -2.91 1.56
CA TYR A 162 17.59 -3.18 0.63
C TYR A 162 17.28 -4.67 0.53
N GLY A 163 16.01 -5.04 0.64
CA GLY A 163 15.57 -6.41 0.34
C GLY A 163 15.71 -6.67 -1.16
N VAL A 164 14.94 -5.93 -1.96
CA VAL A 164 15.03 -5.91 -3.43
C VAL A 164 15.20 -4.49 -3.91
N ARG A 165 16.28 -4.22 -4.66
CA ARG A 165 16.57 -2.90 -5.25
C ARG A 165 16.71 -3.01 -6.76
N VAL A 166 15.91 -2.26 -7.50
CA VAL A 166 15.95 -2.18 -8.98
C VAL A 166 16.45 -0.80 -9.40
N GLN A 167 17.75 -0.66 -9.62
CA GLN A 167 18.37 0.63 -9.98
C GLN A 167 18.41 0.87 -11.49
N SER A 168 18.55 -0.19 -12.28
CA SER A 168 18.40 -0.15 -13.73
C SER A 168 16.95 -0.32 -14.15
N ASP A 169 16.61 0.19 -15.33
CA ASP A 169 15.34 -0.14 -15.97
C ASP A 169 15.17 -1.66 -16.09
N LEU A 170 13.96 -2.13 -15.80
CA LEU A 170 13.51 -3.51 -15.90
C LEU A 170 12.51 -3.63 -17.05
N VAL A 171 12.92 -4.30 -18.13
CA VAL A 171 12.01 -4.67 -19.23
C VAL A 171 11.41 -6.04 -18.91
N GLY A 172 10.32 -6.03 -18.16
CA GLY A 172 9.61 -7.20 -17.65
C GLY A 172 8.90 -6.89 -16.34
N ASP A 173 8.45 -7.92 -15.65
CA ASP A 173 7.70 -7.80 -14.39
C ASP A 173 8.61 -7.95 -13.17
N LEU A 174 8.24 -7.24 -12.10
CA LEU A 174 8.73 -7.50 -10.75
C LEU A 174 7.59 -8.13 -9.95
N ASP A 175 7.68 -9.42 -9.66
CA ASP A 175 6.65 -10.18 -8.95
C ASP A 175 7.22 -10.82 -7.68
N LEU A 176 6.74 -10.39 -6.52
CA LEU A 176 7.28 -10.75 -5.21
C LEU A 176 6.17 -11.31 -4.31
N ARG A 177 6.17 -12.64 -4.14
CA ARG A 177 5.10 -13.37 -3.41
C ARG A 177 5.53 -13.96 -2.07
N GLY A 178 6.82 -13.93 -1.76
CA GLY A 178 7.36 -14.45 -0.50
C GLY A 178 7.55 -13.39 0.58
N VAL A 179 8.45 -13.64 1.52
CA VAL A 179 8.74 -12.73 2.64
C VAL A 179 9.98 -11.90 2.34
N ILE A 180 9.90 -10.59 2.57
CA ILE A 180 11.02 -9.65 2.53
C ILE A 180 11.05 -8.89 3.87
N SER A 181 12.14 -9.02 4.62
CA SER A 181 12.34 -8.33 5.89
C SER A 181 13.63 -7.54 5.86
N VAL A 182 13.55 -6.24 6.16
CA VAL A 182 14.71 -5.37 6.24
C VAL A 182 14.74 -4.61 7.56
N ARG A 183 15.88 -4.64 8.24
CA ARG A 183 16.06 -4.00 9.55
C ARG A 183 17.26 -3.06 9.52
N GLY A 184 17.05 -1.79 9.87
CA GLY A 184 18.06 -0.74 9.92
C GLY A 184 17.50 0.62 9.53
N THR A 185 18.30 1.67 9.74
CA THR A 185 17.95 3.06 9.41
C THR A 185 18.03 3.29 7.90
N ASP A 186 17.14 4.12 7.34
CA ASP A 186 17.08 4.48 5.91
C ASP A 186 17.00 3.24 4.97
N THR A 187 16.29 2.20 5.42
CA THR A 187 16.17 0.94 4.70
C THR A 187 14.92 0.85 3.83
N TYR A 188 14.96 -0.04 2.83
CA TYR A 188 13.82 -0.30 1.95
C TYR A 188 13.59 -1.80 1.80
N GLY A 189 12.38 -2.28 2.02
CA GLY A 189 12.01 -3.65 1.66
C GLY A 189 12.14 -3.89 0.16
N VAL A 190 11.39 -3.11 -0.62
CA VAL A 190 11.44 -3.07 -2.09
C VAL A 190 11.66 -1.63 -2.55
N ARG A 191 12.57 -1.41 -3.50
CA ARG A 191 12.80 -0.08 -4.08
C ARG A 191 13.05 -0.17 -5.59
N THR A 192 12.17 0.41 -6.40
CA THR A 192 12.35 0.49 -7.87
C THR A 192 12.69 1.92 -8.26
N GLN A 193 13.92 2.14 -8.71
CA GLN A 193 14.43 3.45 -9.16
C GLN A 193 14.52 3.52 -10.68
N GLY A 194 14.80 2.39 -11.33
CA GLY A 194 14.66 2.24 -12.77
C GLY A 194 13.21 2.01 -13.16
N ASN A 195 12.86 2.36 -14.40
CA ASN A 195 11.53 2.17 -14.95
C ASN A 195 11.20 0.66 -15.09
N VAL A 196 9.94 0.29 -14.89
CA VAL A 196 9.45 -1.08 -15.06
C VAL A 196 8.46 -1.10 -16.23
N THR A 197 8.73 -1.87 -17.28
CA THR A 197 7.81 -1.93 -18.44
C THR A 197 6.62 -2.85 -18.21
N GLY A 198 6.74 -3.80 -17.29
CA GLY A 198 5.67 -4.69 -16.86
C GLY A 198 4.99 -4.21 -15.58
N ASP A 199 4.42 -5.15 -14.84
CA ASP A 199 3.79 -4.90 -13.56
C ASP A 199 4.80 -4.91 -12.40
N VAL A 200 4.49 -4.15 -11.35
CA VAL A 200 5.10 -4.30 -10.03
C VAL A 200 4.06 -4.93 -9.12
N TYR A 201 4.24 -6.20 -8.82
CA TYR A 201 3.31 -7.01 -8.04
C TYR A 201 3.93 -7.48 -6.72
N VAL A 202 3.30 -7.11 -5.61
CA VAL A 202 3.72 -7.52 -4.25
C VAL A 202 2.56 -8.26 -3.57
N ALA A 203 2.58 -9.58 -3.66
CA ALA A 203 1.59 -10.46 -3.05
C ALA A 203 2.04 -11.07 -1.72
N GLY A 204 3.34 -10.96 -1.41
CA GLY A 204 3.94 -11.49 -0.19
C GLY A 204 3.92 -10.52 1.00
N THR A 205 4.77 -10.79 2.00
CA THR A 205 4.93 -9.91 3.17
C THR A 205 6.22 -9.11 3.04
N VAL A 206 6.12 -7.78 3.13
CA VAL A 206 7.27 -6.89 3.22
C VAL A 206 7.23 -6.13 4.55
N ALA A 207 8.28 -6.25 5.35
CA ALA A 207 8.43 -5.55 6.61
C ALA A 207 9.74 -4.76 6.65
N ALA A 208 9.65 -3.45 6.91
CA ALA A 208 10.79 -2.56 7.06
C ALA A 208 10.80 -1.96 8.48
N ILE A 209 11.87 -2.20 9.24
CA ILE A 209 11.99 -1.78 10.65
C ILE A 209 13.23 -0.91 10.83
N GLY A 210 13.01 0.32 11.30
CA GLY A 210 14.06 1.26 11.64
C GLY A 210 13.69 2.71 11.32
N GLN A 211 14.53 3.64 11.75
CA GLN A 211 14.32 5.06 11.43
C GLN A 211 14.27 5.26 9.90
N ASN A 212 13.27 5.98 9.41
CA ASN A 212 13.01 6.22 7.98
C ASN A 212 12.85 4.93 7.13
N ALA A 213 12.63 3.77 7.74
CA ALA A 213 12.49 2.51 7.02
C ALA A 213 11.19 2.51 6.19
N THR A 214 11.28 2.16 4.91
CA THR A 214 10.16 2.17 3.96
C THR A 214 9.86 0.74 3.50
N GLY A 215 8.59 0.34 3.48
CA GLY A 215 8.19 -1.01 3.03
C GLY A 215 8.51 -1.23 1.55
N ALA A 216 7.74 -0.58 0.67
CA ALA A 216 7.96 -0.56 -0.76
C ALA A 216 7.99 0.87 -1.30
N SER A 217 8.93 1.17 -2.21
CA SER A 217 9.06 2.47 -2.87
C SER A 217 9.18 2.30 -4.38
N VAL A 218 8.23 2.88 -5.12
CA VAL A 218 8.16 2.86 -6.57
C VAL A 218 8.49 4.26 -7.11
N GLU A 219 9.75 4.45 -7.47
CA GLU A 219 10.30 5.73 -7.97
C GLU A 219 10.45 5.75 -9.48
N GLY A 220 10.71 4.61 -10.13
CA GLY A 220 10.70 4.51 -11.59
C GLY A 220 9.28 4.57 -12.16
N ASP A 221 9.13 4.99 -13.41
CA ASP A 221 7.84 4.90 -14.10
C ASP A 221 7.48 3.43 -14.37
N VAL A 222 6.21 3.08 -14.19
CA VAL A 222 5.65 1.73 -14.39
C VAL A 222 4.66 1.77 -15.55
N SER A 223 4.94 1.01 -16.61
CA SER A 223 4.01 0.90 -17.76
C SER A 223 2.88 -0.09 -17.53
N GLY A 224 3.05 -1.01 -16.58
CA GLY A 224 1.98 -1.83 -16.02
C GLY A 224 1.24 -1.12 -14.88
N SER A 225 0.72 -1.94 -13.98
CA SER A 225 0.10 -1.59 -12.71
C SER A 225 1.12 -1.68 -11.56
N VAL A 226 0.81 -0.99 -10.46
CA VAL A 226 1.41 -1.29 -9.16
C VAL A 226 0.33 -1.93 -8.32
N THR A 227 0.48 -3.22 -8.05
CA THR A 227 -0.54 -4.01 -7.34
C THR A 227 0.07 -4.60 -6.07
N VAL A 228 -0.58 -4.32 -4.94
CA VAL A 228 -0.30 -5.00 -3.67
C VAL A 228 -1.47 -5.92 -3.39
N GLN A 229 -1.19 -7.19 -3.17
CA GLN A 229 -2.16 -8.19 -2.72
C GLN A 229 -1.68 -8.93 -1.45
N GLY A 230 -0.57 -8.47 -0.88
CA GLY A 230 0.02 -8.98 0.34
C GLY A 230 0.09 -7.94 1.46
N GLN A 231 1.07 -8.10 2.35
CA GLN A 231 1.24 -7.24 3.52
C GLN A 231 2.43 -6.30 3.33
N LEU A 232 2.24 -4.99 3.51
CA LEU A 232 3.33 -4.02 3.62
C LEU A 232 3.29 -3.38 5.00
N SER A 233 4.43 -3.39 5.70
CA SER A 233 4.55 -2.75 7.01
C SER A 233 5.82 -1.93 7.16
N SER A 234 5.70 -0.80 7.85
CA SER A 234 6.83 0.05 8.25
C SER A 234 6.66 0.56 9.68
N THR A 235 7.78 0.63 10.39
CA THR A 235 7.85 1.27 11.71
C THR A 235 9.30 1.58 12.07
N GLY A 236 9.51 2.65 12.84
CA GLY A 236 10.78 2.87 13.53
C GLY A 236 10.74 2.36 14.97
N TYR A 237 9.57 2.05 15.52
CA TYR A 237 9.42 1.67 16.91
C TYR A 237 9.99 0.29 17.22
N ARG A 238 10.62 0.17 18.40
CA ARG A 238 11.04 -1.12 18.94
C ARG A 238 9.85 -1.96 19.40
N TYR A 239 8.85 -1.30 20.00
CA TYR A 239 7.62 -1.91 20.47
C TYR A 239 6.45 -1.49 19.57
N THR A 240 5.85 -2.47 18.90
CA THR A 240 4.76 -2.28 17.92
C THR A 240 3.36 -2.40 18.53
N THR A 241 3.30 -2.51 19.86
CA THR A 241 2.08 -2.46 20.65
C THR A 241 2.32 -1.48 21.78
N ARG A 242 1.42 -0.54 22.01
CA ARG A 242 1.61 0.50 23.03
C ARG A 242 1.72 -0.14 24.42
N PRO A 243 2.85 0.03 25.13
CA PRO A 243 3.01 -0.48 26.49
C PRO A 243 2.14 0.29 27.50
N SER A 244 2.18 -0.12 28.78
CA SER A 244 1.57 0.69 29.85
C SER A 244 2.32 2.01 30.03
N ALA A 245 1.66 3.04 30.58
CA ALA A 245 2.27 4.35 30.82
C ALA A 245 3.60 4.26 31.62
N ALA A 246 3.66 3.36 32.62
CA ALA A 246 4.86 3.16 33.42
C ALA A 246 6.03 2.51 32.66
N ILE A 247 5.78 1.85 31.53
CA ILE A 247 6.83 1.37 30.62
C ILE A 247 7.19 2.48 29.63
N ILE A 248 6.21 3.25 29.14
CA ILE A 248 6.46 4.39 28.24
C ILE A 248 7.41 5.42 28.87
N GLU A 249 7.30 5.68 30.18
CA GLU A 249 8.20 6.58 30.92
C GLU A 249 9.68 6.14 30.96
N LYS A 250 9.96 4.89 30.57
CA LYS A 250 11.31 4.31 30.55
C LYS A 250 11.93 4.34 29.16
N LEU A 251 11.10 4.17 28.13
CA LEU A 251 11.55 4.13 26.73
C LEU A 251 12.48 5.29 26.39
N ASP A 252 13.58 4.95 25.73
CA ASP A 252 14.57 5.89 25.24
C ASP A 252 14.26 6.38 23.82
N ALA A 253 15.04 7.34 23.33
CA ALA A 253 14.85 7.92 22.01
C ALA A 253 15.00 6.88 20.87
N ASP A 254 15.79 5.83 21.07
CA ASP A 254 15.96 4.75 20.10
C ASP A 254 14.84 3.70 20.11
N ASP A 255 13.89 3.77 21.06
CA ASP A 255 12.64 2.99 21.04
C ASP A 255 11.52 3.67 20.28
N LEU A 256 11.58 5.00 20.23
CA LEU A 256 10.56 5.90 19.68
C LEU A 256 10.92 6.45 18.29
N LEU A 257 11.85 5.79 17.59
CA LEU A 257 12.25 6.19 16.24
C LEU A 257 11.05 6.18 15.28
N GLN A 258 11.05 7.11 14.33
CA GLN A 258 10.00 7.24 13.32
C GLN A 258 10.38 6.47 12.06
N GLY A 259 9.50 5.58 11.61
CA GLY A 259 9.62 4.90 10.32
C GLY A 259 9.19 5.77 9.15
N GLY A 260 9.43 5.30 7.92
CA GLY A 260 8.84 5.87 6.70
C GLY A 260 7.50 5.24 6.38
N SER A 261 6.99 5.49 5.17
CA SER A 261 5.74 4.89 4.67
C SER A 261 5.88 3.39 4.38
N ALA A 262 4.77 2.66 4.51
CA ALA A 262 4.73 1.26 4.08
C ALA A 262 4.73 1.16 2.55
N LEU A 263 4.09 2.11 1.85
CA LEU A 263 4.12 2.23 0.40
C LEU A 263 4.38 3.68 -0.05
N VAL A 264 5.33 3.86 -0.95
CA VAL A 264 5.57 5.13 -1.65
C VAL A 264 5.45 4.91 -3.16
N VAL A 265 4.68 5.75 -3.86
CA VAL A 265 4.64 5.78 -5.33
C VAL A 265 4.96 7.20 -5.80
N SER A 266 6.15 7.37 -6.38
CA SER A 266 6.65 8.64 -6.90
C SER A 266 6.95 8.60 -8.41
N GLY A 267 6.58 7.50 -9.08
CA GLY A 267 6.57 7.33 -10.54
C GLY A 267 5.21 7.48 -11.19
N ASN A 268 5.21 7.67 -12.52
CA ASN A 268 3.99 7.48 -13.31
C ASN A 268 3.61 6.00 -13.29
N VAL A 269 2.32 5.68 -13.16
CA VAL A 269 1.82 4.30 -13.23
C VAL A 269 0.72 4.25 -14.26
N ALA A 270 1.00 3.64 -15.42
CA ALA A 270 0.10 3.72 -16.56
C ALA A 270 -1.22 2.96 -16.35
N GLN A 271 -1.20 1.87 -15.57
CA GLN A 271 -2.39 1.08 -15.22
C GLN A 271 -2.71 1.17 -13.72
N GLY A 272 -2.53 2.37 -13.14
CA GLY A 272 -3.00 2.69 -11.79
C GLY A 272 -2.37 1.88 -10.66
N VAL A 273 -2.83 2.20 -9.45
CA VAL A 273 -2.41 1.54 -8.20
C VAL A 273 -3.60 0.78 -7.63
N VAL A 274 -3.42 -0.50 -7.33
CA VAL A 274 -4.47 -1.37 -6.80
C VAL A 274 -4.01 -2.04 -5.51
N LEU A 275 -4.76 -1.85 -4.44
CA LEU A 275 -4.66 -2.67 -3.22
C LEU A 275 -5.71 -3.76 -3.35
N ALA A 276 -5.32 -4.92 -3.87
CA ALA A 276 -6.21 -5.97 -4.32
C ALA A 276 -6.67 -6.89 -3.19
N ARG A 277 -7.78 -7.58 -3.44
CA ARG A 277 -8.24 -8.77 -2.71
C ARG A 277 -8.56 -9.87 -3.74
N PRO A 278 -8.76 -11.13 -3.32
CA PRO A 278 -9.16 -12.18 -4.24
C PRO A 278 -10.53 -11.84 -4.85
N PRO A 279 -10.80 -12.23 -6.11
CA PRO A 279 -12.13 -12.09 -6.69
C PRO A 279 -13.19 -12.80 -5.84
N VAL A 280 -14.44 -12.42 -6.06
CA VAL A 280 -15.57 -13.16 -5.49
C VAL A 280 -15.75 -14.43 -6.32
N ASP A 281 -15.85 -15.58 -5.65
CA ASP A 281 -16.25 -16.85 -6.28
C ASP A 281 -17.68 -16.74 -6.82
N LEU A 282 -17.79 -16.41 -8.12
CA LEU A 282 -19.04 -16.31 -8.87
C LEU A 282 -19.41 -17.61 -9.58
N ASP A 283 -18.44 -18.48 -9.83
CA ASP A 283 -18.62 -19.80 -10.44
C ASP A 283 -17.63 -20.77 -9.82
N LYS A 284 -18.11 -21.60 -8.88
CA LYS A 284 -17.35 -22.62 -8.15
C LYS A 284 -16.53 -23.61 -8.99
N ASP A 285 -16.77 -23.69 -10.31
CA ASP A 285 -16.04 -24.56 -11.24
C ASP A 285 -14.91 -23.82 -11.98
N VAL A 286 -14.85 -22.50 -11.84
CA VAL A 286 -13.68 -21.66 -12.14
C VAL A 286 -12.88 -21.54 -10.84
N ALA A 287 -11.55 -21.47 -10.93
CA ALA A 287 -10.68 -21.38 -9.76
C ALA A 287 -9.76 -20.15 -9.82
N ASP A 288 -9.94 -19.35 -10.86
CA ASP A 288 -9.15 -18.20 -11.31
C ASP A 288 -10.18 -17.33 -12.06
N GLU A 289 -10.99 -16.62 -11.27
CA GLU A 289 -12.22 -15.98 -11.73
C GLU A 289 -11.93 -14.75 -12.60
N ASP A 290 -10.78 -14.10 -12.38
CA ASP A 290 -10.34 -12.93 -13.13
C ASP A 290 -9.29 -13.24 -14.22
N GLY A 291 -8.80 -14.47 -14.27
CA GLY A 291 -7.94 -14.98 -15.33
C GLY A 291 -6.52 -14.41 -15.27
N ASP A 292 -6.06 -13.98 -14.10
CA ASP A 292 -4.73 -13.40 -13.90
C ASP A 292 -3.61 -14.48 -13.85
N GLY A 293 -3.99 -15.76 -13.84
CA GLY A 293 -3.10 -16.91 -13.81
C GLY A 293 -2.71 -17.36 -12.40
N ILE A 294 -3.31 -16.77 -11.37
CA ILE A 294 -3.24 -17.17 -9.97
C ILE A 294 -4.63 -17.69 -9.58
N ALA A 295 -4.68 -18.84 -8.92
CA ALA A 295 -5.96 -19.32 -8.42
C ALA A 295 -6.42 -18.45 -7.25
N ASP A 296 -7.68 -18.01 -7.23
CA ASP A 296 -8.31 -17.16 -6.20
C ASP A 296 -8.00 -17.63 -4.76
N ALA A 297 -8.02 -18.96 -4.55
CA ALA A 297 -7.73 -19.57 -3.26
C ALA A 297 -6.27 -19.40 -2.77
N SER A 298 -5.37 -18.99 -3.66
CA SER A 298 -3.94 -18.73 -3.40
C SER A 298 -3.61 -17.24 -3.32
N GLU A 299 -4.61 -16.38 -3.50
CA GLU A 299 -4.46 -14.94 -3.46
C GLU A 299 -4.64 -14.38 -2.05
N GLY A 300 -3.95 -13.26 -1.80
CA GLY A 300 -4.02 -12.55 -0.53
C GLY A 300 -5.03 -11.41 -0.56
N THR A 301 -5.14 -10.68 0.55
CA THR A 301 -5.78 -9.36 0.57
C THR A 301 -4.74 -8.35 1.02
N ALA A 302 -4.67 -7.21 0.33
CA ALA A 302 -3.75 -6.14 0.66
C ALA A 302 -3.95 -5.67 2.11
N SER A 303 -2.87 -5.56 2.86
CA SER A 303 -2.86 -4.98 4.20
C SER A 303 -1.63 -4.09 4.37
N ILE A 304 -1.86 -2.79 4.44
CA ILE A 304 -0.83 -1.77 4.54
C ILE A 304 -0.86 -1.18 5.95
N THR A 305 0.27 -1.18 6.65
CA THR A 305 0.35 -0.69 8.04
C THR A 305 1.59 0.13 8.30
N THR A 306 1.42 1.34 8.82
CA THR A 306 2.53 2.15 9.33
C THR A 306 2.28 2.52 10.78
N LEU A 307 3.30 2.31 11.61
CA LEU A 307 3.34 2.79 12.99
C LEU A 307 4.38 3.92 13.06
N GLY A 308 3.93 5.14 13.30
CA GLY A 308 4.76 6.35 13.22
C GLY A 308 4.04 7.51 12.54
N SER A 309 4.74 8.64 12.43
CA SER A 309 4.20 9.88 11.87
C SER A 309 4.13 9.92 10.34
N ALA A 310 4.78 8.99 9.64
CA ALA A 310 4.73 8.93 8.19
C ALA A 310 3.37 8.43 7.71
N PRO A 311 2.87 8.89 6.55
CA PRO A 311 1.68 8.30 5.94
C PRO A 311 1.87 6.82 5.67
N ALA A 312 0.84 5.97 5.84
CA ALA A 312 0.98 4.56 5.48
C ALA A 312 1.20 4.37 3.97
N ILE A 313 0.51 5.19 3.17
CA ILE A 313 0.71 5.30 1.72
C ILE A 313 1.00 6.75 1.35
N ALA A 314 2.09 7.01 0.64
CA ALA A 314 2.40 8.31 0.06
C ALA A 314 2.44 8.21 -1.48
N ILE A 315 1.63 9.02 -2.15
CA ILE A 315 1.55 9.05 -3.62
C ILE A 315 1.86 10.47 -4.10
N GLY A 316 2.99 10.61 -4.79
CA GLY A 316 3.50 11.87 -5.30
C GLY A 316 5.02 11.90 -5.31
N ALA A 317 5.58 12.93 -5.94
CA ALA A 317 7.01 13.14 -6.01
C ALA A 317 7.35 14.59 -5.67
N ASP A 318 8.52 14.79 -5.05
CA ASP A 318 8.99 16.11 -4.64
C ASP A 318 9.50 16.95 -5.81
N ASP A 319 10.03 16.29 -6.84
CA ASP A 319 10.82 16.90 -7.91
C ASP A 319 10.16 16.83 -9.29
N ARG A 320 9.04 16.11 -9.41
CA ARG A 320 8.26 16.02 -10.66
C ARG A 320 6.77 15.82 -10.40
N SER A 321 6.00 16.08 -11.44
CA SER A 321 4.58 15.72 -11.49
C SER A 321 4.42 14.27 -11.95
N ILE A 322 3.42 13.58 -11.41
CA ILE A 322 3.12 12.18 -11.74
C ILE A 322 1.66 11.99 -12.15
N THR A 323 1.41 10.92 -12.90
CA THR A 323 0.07 10.47 -13.29
C THR A 323 -0.14 9.01 -12.91
N LEU A 324 -1.29 8.73 -12.28
CA LEU A 324 -1.86 7.40 -12.19
C LEU A 324 -2.92 7.25 -13.29
N GLY A 325 -2.64 6.41 -14.30
CA GLY A 325 -3.62 5.99 -15.30
C GLY A 325 -4.64 5.03 -14.68
N VAL A 326 -5.70 4.67 -15.42
CA VAL A 326 -6.77 3.80 -14.88
C VAL A 326 -6.32 2.33 -14.83
N ALA A 327 -6.63 1.65 -13.73
CA ALA A 327 -6.26 0.26 -13.50
C ALA A 327 -7.05 -0.76 -14.33
N GLY A 328 -8.22 -0.37 -14.83
CA GLY A 328 -9.03 -1.23 -15.67
C GLY A 328 -10.10 -0.48 -16.42
N THR A 329 -11.18 -1.20 -16.74
CA THR A 329 -12.37 -0.67 -17.42
C THR A 329 -13.61 -0.83 -16.55
N GLY A 330 -14.74 -0.22 -16.94
CA GLY A 330 -15.99 -0.33 -16.19
C GLY A 330 -15.84 0.14 -14.74
N ASP A 331 -16.21 -0.72 -13.79
CA ASP A 331 -16.19 -0.44 -12.35
C ASP A 331 -14.77 -0.32 -11.76
N ASN A 332 -13.74 -0.75 -12.51
CA ASN A 332 -12.32 -0.62 -12.13
C ASN A 332 -11.62 0.52 -12.88
N ALA A 333 -12.35 1.42 -13.57
CA ALA A 333 -11.79 2.55 -14.31
C ALA A 333 -11.35 3.72 -13.42
N TYR A 334 -10.46 3.44 -12.46
CA TYR A 334 -9.91 4.38 -11.47
C TYR A 334 -8.39 4.28 -11.41
N GLY A 335 -7.72 5.38 -11.09
CA GLY A 335 -6.26 5.43 -11.01
C GLY A 335 -5.71 4.98 -9.67
N PHE A 336 -6.55 5.02 -8.64
CA PHE A 336 -6.27 4.40 -7.35
C PHE A 336 -7.49 3.61 -6.88
N ILE A 337 -7.29 2.34 -6.55
CA ILE A 337 -8.32 1.44 -6.03
C ILE A 337 -7.82 0.82 -4.72
N ASN A 338 -8.61 0.97 -3.65
CA ASN A 338 -8.43 0.22 -2.40
C ASN A 338 -9.52 -0.83 -2.24
N GLN A 339 -9.15 -2.12 -2.24
CA GLN A 339 -10.02 -3.24 -1.88
C GLN A 339 -9.57 -3.98 -0.62
N GLY A 340 -8.41 -3.62 -0.07
CA GLY A 340 -7.82 -4.19 1.14
C GLY A 340 -7.90 -3.24 2.33
N SER A 341 -6.96 -3.35 3.27
CA SER A 341 -6.87 -2.49 4.45
C SER A 341 -5.67 -1.54 4.41
N VAL A 342 -5.89 -0.30 4.82
CA VAL A 342 -4.85 0.70 5.07
C VAL A 342 -4.99 1.22 6.49
N SER A 343 -3.95 1.06 7.29
CA SER A 343 -3.90 1.51 8.69
C SER A 343 -2.65 2.34 8.96
N ALA A 344 -2.84 3.53 9.51
CA ALA A 344 -1.76 4.33 10.09
C ALA A 344 -2.03 4.55 11.58
N ALA A 345 -1.01 4.38 12.41
CA ALA A 345 -1.12 4.60 13.84
C ALA A 345 0.04 5.45 14.39
N GLY A 346 -0.31 6.63 14.90
CA GLY A 346 0.49 7.38 15.86
C GLY A 346 0.44 6.66 17.20
N LEU A 347 1.29 5.63 17.35
CA LEU A 347 1.21 4.68 18.46
C LEU A 347 1.51 5.30 19.83
N TYR A 348 2.35 6.33 19.85
CA TYR A 348 2.77 7.04 21.05
C TYR A 348 2.18 8.45 21.07
N ASP A 349 2.26 9.09 22.24
CA ASP A 349 1.66 10.39 22.48
C ASP A 349 2.24 11.45 21.55
N GLU A 350 1.38 12.34 21.06
CA GLU A 350 1.74 13.47 20.19
C GLU A 350 2.34 13.04 18.84
N VAL A 351 2.09 11.80 18.44
CA VAL A 351 2.44 11.31 17.10
C VAL A 351 1.21 11.38 16.21
N ASP A 352 1.29 12.20 15.19
CA ASP A 352 0.27 12.31 14.15
C ASP A 352 0.17 11.02 13.33
N SER A 353 -0.98 10.82 12.68
CA SER A 353 -1.20 9.69 11.79
C SER A 353 -1.87 10.14 10.49
N THR A 354 -1.44 9.54 9.37
CA THR A 354 -2.12 9.70 8.08
C THR A 354 -2.19 8.36 7.37
N ALA A 355 -3.38 7.87 6.97
CA ALA A 355 -3.45 6.58 6.30
C ALA A 355 -2.99 6.69 4.83
N ILE A 356 -3.53 7.65 4.06
CA ILE A 356 -3.14 7.86 2.67
C ILE A 356 -2.91 9.35 2.42
N ALA A 357 -1.75 9.70 1.87
CA ALA A 357 -1.43 11.04 1.40
C ALA A 357 -1.24 11.05 -0.12
N PHE A 358 -2.02 11.89 -0.80
CA PHE A 358 -1.80 12.24 -2.20
C PHE A 358 -1.24 13.65 -2.27
N GLY A 359 -0.11 13.84 -2.93
CA GLY A 359 0.48 15.18 -3.06
C GLY A 359 1.95 15.11 -3.44
N GLY A 360 2.38 16.05 -4.26
CA GLY A 360 3.80 16.22 -4.60
C GLY A 360 4.45 17.37 -3.83
N GLY A 361 5.75 17.55 -4.06
CA GLY A 361 6.47 18.72 -3.57
C GLY A 361 5.89 20.03 -4.14
N ALA A 362 6.31 21.16 -3.57
CA ALA A 362 5.79 22.47 -3.96
C ALA A 362 5.87 22.71 -5.48
N GLY A 363 4.70 22.94 -6.09
CA GLY A 363 4.57 23.18 -7.54
C GLY A 363 4.47 21.92 -8.40
N GLN A 364 4.55 20.72 -7.81
CA GLN A 364 4.30 19.46 -8.50
C GLN A 364 2.83 19.04 -8.37
N THR A 365 2.36 18.28 -9.36
CA THR A 365 0.97 17.79 -9.41
C THR A 365 0.91 16.28 -9.38
N VAL A 366 -0.16 15.74 -8.81
CA VAL A 366 -0.55 14.33 -8.92
C VAL A 366 -1.86 14.26 -9.67
N THR A 367 -1.87 13.66 -10.86
CA THR A 367 -3.09 13.43 -11.63
C THR A 367 -3.55 11.99 -11.43
N ILE A 368 -4.78 11.80 -10.93
CA ILE A 368 -5.36 10.47 -10.74
C ILE A 368 -6.50 10.32 -11.75
N ALA A 369 -6.25 9.60 -12.84
CA ALA A 369 -7.24 9.37 -13.88
C ALA A 369 -8.42 8.54 -13.35
N GLY A 370 -9.65 8.80 -13.80
CA GLY A 370 -10.83 8.02 -13.44
C GLY A 370 -11.36 8.22 -12.01
N GLY A 371 -10.48 8.54 -11.05
CA GLY A 371 -10.83 8.86 -9.66
C GLY A 371 -10.04 8.06 -8.63
N ILE A 372 -10.39 8.29 -7.36
CA ILE A 372 -10.01 7.48 -6.20
C ILE A 372 -11.21 6.60 -5.83
N TYR A 373 -10.99 5.29 -5.63
CA TYR A 373 -12.06 4.37 -5.27
C TYR A 373 -11.68 3.51 -4.06
N ASN A 374 -12.28 3.78 -2.89
CA ASN A 374 -12.28 2.84 -1.77
C ASN A 374 -13.38 1.79 -1.99
N ASN A 375 -13.05 0.71 -2.69
CA ASN A 375 -13.97 -0.33 -3.17
C ASN A 375 -14.14 -1.47 -2.15
N GLY A 376 -14.94 -1.25 -1.11
CA GLY A 376 -15.14 -2.20 -0.03
C GLY A 376 -13.90 -2.42 0.86
N GLY A 377 -12.83 -1.65 0.65
CA GLY A 377 -11.64 -1.64 1.50
C GLY A 377 -11.82 -0.83 2.78
N THR A 378 -10.85 -0.89 3.67
CA THR A 378 -10.82 -0.10 4.91
C THR A 378 -9.68 0.91 4.88
N ILE A 379 -9.95 2.12 5.37
CA ILE A 379 -8.96 3.18 5.56
C ILE A 379 -9.10 3.67 7.00
N ALA A 380 -8.06 3.52 7.82
CA ALA A 380 -8.11 3.89 9.23
C ALA A 380 -6.84 4.65 9.66
N SER A 381 -7.03 5.80 10.30
CA SER A 381 -5.95 6.55 10.95
C SER A 381 -6.24 6.70 12.43
N THR A 382 -5.29 6.35 13.30
CA THR A 382 -5.45 6.50 14.75
C THR A 382 -4.25 7.19 15.39
N SER A 383 -4.50 8.09 16.32
CA SER A 383 -3.46 8.77 17.11
C SER A 383 -3.85 8.85 18.58
N ILE A 384 -2.86 9.19 19.41
CA ILE A 384 -3.05 9.52 20.82
C ILE A 384 -2.41 10.88 21.02
N LEU A 385 -3.21 11.87 21.45
CA LEU A 385 -2.75 13.25 21.63
C LEU A 385 -2.13 13.90 20.39
N GLY A 386 -2.39 13.37 19.19
CA GLY A 386 -1.90 13.91 17.91
C GLY A 386 -3.02 13.93 16.87
N ASP A 387 -2.71 14.48 15.70
CA ASP A 387 -3.68 14.58 14.60
C ASP A 387 -3.93 13.21 13.95
N ALA A 388 -5.12 13.01 13.39
CA ALA A 388 -5.47 11.79 12.68
C ALA A 388 -6.18 12.08 11.37
N VAL A 389 -5.57 11.68 10.25
CA VAL A 389 -6.11 11.92 8.90
C VAL A 389 -6.27 10.62 8.13
N GLY A 390 -7.49 10.28 7.72
CA GLY A 390 -7.73 9.10 6.88
C GLY A 390 -7.08 9.26 5.50
N VAL A 391 -7.62 10.18 4.69
CA VAL A 391 -7.09 10.51 3.36
C VAL A 391 -6.80 12.00 3.27
N ASP A 392 -5.55 12.35 3.00
CA ASP A 392 -5.10 13.71 2.73
C ASP A 392 -4.89 13.91 1.23
N ILE A 393 -5.69 14.76 0.61
CA ILE A 393 -5.60 15.15 -0.80
C ILE A 393 -4.94 16.53 -0.82
N GLY A 394 -3.63 16.54 -0.97
CA GLY A 394 -2.78 17.72 -0.94
C GLY A 394 -2.96 18.67 -2.13
N ALA A 395 -2.35 19.85 -2.00
CA ALA A 395 -2.34 20.86 -3.06
C ALA A 395 -1.74 20.29 -4.37
N GLY A 396 -2.31 20.67 -5.52
CA GLY A 396 -1.84 20.20 -6.82
C GLY A 396 -2.32 18.78 -7.20
N VAL A 397 -3.06 18.08 -6.34
CA VAL A 397 -3.75 16.85 -6.72
C VAL A 397 -4.97 17.17 -7.57
N THR A 398 -5.14 16.47 -8.70
CA THR A 398 -6.33 16.57 -9.56
C THR A 398 -6.92 15.18 -9.79
N THR A 399 -8.18 15.01 -9.42
CA THR A 399 -8.92 13.76 -9.57
C THR A 399 -10.40 14.05 -9.85
N PRO A 400 -11.05 13.37 -10.81
CA PRO A 400 -12.43 13.71 -11.19
C PRO A 400 -13.46 13.33 -10.13
N LYS A 401 -13.18 12.33 -9.30
CA LYS A 401 -14.10 11.87 -8.25
C LYS A 401 -13.40 11.06 -7.16
N PHE A 402 -14.02 11.04 -5.99
CA PHE A 402 -13.75 10.10 -4.92
C PHE A 402 -15.02 9.28 -4.69
N VAL A 403 -14.90 7.95 -4.73
CA VAL A 403 -15.99 7.04 -4.37
C VAL A 403 -15.57 6.19 -3.17
N ASN A 404 -16.42 6.15 -2.15
CA ASN A 404 -16.27 5.25 -1.01
C ASN A 404 -17.42 4.23 -1.01
N THR A 405 -17.13 2.94 -1.09
CA THR A 405 -18.08 1.85 -0.79
C THR A 405 -17.61 1.00 0.40
N GLY A 406 -16.39 1.23 0.86
CA GLY A 406 -15.81 0.61 2.06
C GLY A 406 -15.97 1.47 3.31
N SER A 407 -15.16 1.19 4.33
CA SER A 407 -15.15 1.98 5.57
C SER A 407 -13.97 2.95 5.60
N MET A 408 -14.21 4.15 6.13
CA MET A 408 -13.16 5.13 6.40
C MET A 408 -13.30 5.67 7.82
N ALA A 409 -12.20 5.69 8.57
CA ALA A 409 -12.20 6.12 9.96
C ALA A 409 -10.97 6.96 10.33
N ALA A 410 -11.18 7.97 11.18
CA ALA A 410 -10.10 8.73 11.81
C ALA A 410 -10.38 8.90 13.30
N VAL A 411 -9.41 8.57 14.15
CA VAL A 411 -9.58 8.64 15.61
C VAL A 411 -8.37 9.29 16.27
N SER A 412 -8.59 10.35 17.03
CA SER A 412 -7.60 10.84 18.00
C SER A 412 -8.16 10.66 19.40
N SER A 413 -7.42 9.97 20.25
CA SER A 413 -7.77 9.77 21.66
C SER A 413 -6.92 10.63 22.60
N GLY A 414 -7.44 10.90 23.79
CA GLY A 414 -6.77 11.72 24.80
C GLY A 414 -7.27 13.17 24.86
N GLU A 415 -6.67 13.93 25.76
CA GLU A 415 -7.00 15.33 26.06
C GLU A 415 -6.16 16.26 25.18
N GLY A 416 -6.78 16.95 24.22
CA GLY A 416 -6.06 17.88 23.36
C GLY A 416 -6.88 18.40 22.18
N ALA A 417 -6.57 19.63 21.80
CA ALA A 417 -7.13 20.33 20.64
C ALA A 417 -6.52 19.83 19.32
N ASN A 418 -6.73 18.54 19.02
CA ASN A 418 -6.19 17.87 17.83
C ASN A 418 -7.14 18.02 16.63
N GLU A 419 -6.58 17.90 15.43
CA GLU A 419 -7.32 17.87 14.18
C GLU A 419 -7.54 16.42 13.73
N VAL A 420 -8.81 16.04 13.60
CA VAL A 420 -9.23 14.72 13.13
C VAL A 420 -10.03 14.89 11.85
N ALA A 421 -9.58 14.30 10.74
CA ALA A 421 -10.28 14.38 9.47
C ALA A 421 -10.31 13.03 8.74
N VAL A 422 -11.47 12.52 8.34
CA VAL A 422 -11.49 11.28 7.55
C VAL A 422 -11.02 11.53 6.12
N VAL A 423 -11.49 12.60 5.50
CA VAL A 423 -11.00 13.08 4.21
C VAL A 423 -10.72 14.57 4.30
N ARG A 424 -9.49 14.97 3.98
CA ARG A 424 -9.08 16.37 3.89
C ARG A 424 -8.67 16.68 2.45
N ILE A 425 -9.24 17.73 1.88
CA ILE A 425 -8.93 18.22 0.54
C ILE A 425 -8.31 19.60 0.70
N ALA A 426 -6.99 19.67 0.51
CA ALA A 426 -6.22 20.89 0.75
C ALA A 426 -6.53 21.98 -0.29
N ALA A 427 -6.31 23.23 0.11
CA ALA A 427 -6.37 24.36 -0.81
C ALA A 427 -5.46 24.13 -2.04
N GLY A 428 -6.00 24.36 -3.24
CA GLY A 428 -5.28 24.12 -4.50
C GLY A 428 -5.34 22.69 -5.02
N ALA A 429 -6.05 21.76 -4.36
CA ALA A 429 -6.48 20.50 -4.96
C ALA A 429 -7.70 20.71 -5.89
N ASN A 430 -8.01 19.71 -6.73
CA ASN A 430 -9.22 19.68 -7.55
C ASN A 430 -9.91 18.32 -7.44
N LEU A 431 -11.08 18.31 -6.82
CA LEU A 431 -11.97 17.15 -6.67
C LEU A 431 -13.43 17.62 -6.77
N PRO A 432 -14.08 17.51 -7.93
CA PRO A 432 -15.42 18.08 -8.13
C PRO A 432 -16.56 17.19 -7.65
N THR A 433 -16.33 15.89 -7.38
CA THR A 433 -17.38 14.93 -7.01
C THR A 433 -16.94 13.99 -5.89
N PHE A 434 -17.71 13.95 -4.81
CA PHE A 434 -17.54 12.99 -3.72
C PHE A 434 -18.79 12.12 -3.59
N VAL A 435 -18.62 10.80 -3.56
CA VAL A 435 -19.71 9.83 -3.38
C VAL A 435 -19.39 8.92 -2.21
N ASN A 436 -20.18 9.03 -1.15
CA ASN A 436 -20.14 8.13 -0.01
C ASN A 436 -21.27 7.10 -0.08
N ASN A 437 -20.89 5.84 -0.21
CA ASN A 437 -21.73 4.65 -0.14
C ASN A 437 -21.14 3.62 0.84
N GLY A 438 -20.45 4.09 1.88
CA GLY A 438 -19.96 3.28 2.99
C GLY A 438 -19.92 4.11 4.29
N PRO A 439 -19.56 3.52 5.44
CA PRO A 439 -19.47 4.27 6.68
C PRO A 439 -18.23 5.19 6.70
N ILE A 440 -18.44 6.44 7.08
CA ILE A 440 -17.41 7.42 7.45
C ILE A 440 -17.58 7.70 8.94
N THR A 441 -16.58 7.38 9.75
CA THR A 441 -16.62 7.62 11.20
C THR A 441 -15.42 8.41 11.68
N ALA A 442 -15.65 9.40 12.53
CA ALA A 442 -14.55 10.06 13.20
C ALA A 442 -14.86 10.33 14.67
N LEU A 443 -13.82 10.16 15.49
CA LEU A 443 -13.90 10.35 16.93
C LEU A 443 -12.67 11.15 17.39
N GLY A 444 -12.90 12.27 18.06
CA GLY A 444 -11.87 13.04 18.73
C GLY A 444 -12.11 13.11 20.23
N GLY A 445 -11.14 13.60 20.99
CA GLY A 445 -11.34 14.01 22.39
C GLY A 445 -12.29 15.21 22.49
N TYR A 446 -12.66 15.60 23.72
CA TYR A 446 -13.63 16.68 23.97
C TYR A 446 -13.17 18.07 23.50
N GLU A 447 -11.87 18.28 23.26
CA GLU A 447 -11.31 19.53 22.71
C GLU A 447 -11.01 19.47 21.20
N SER A 448 -11.11 18.29 20.58
CA SER A 448 -10.64 18.08 19.21
C SER A 448 -11.58 18.69 18.16
N ASN A 449 -11.03 19.15 17.04
CA ASN A 449 -11.80 19.46 15.85
C ASN A 449 -11.92 18.20 15.00
N VAL A 450 -13.14 17.67 14.88
CA VAL A 450 -13.41 16.39 14.23
C VAL A 450 -14.25 16.65 12.99
N THR A 451 -13.72 16.27 11.83
CA THR A 451 -14.35 16.48 10.54
C THR A 451 -14.48 15.16 9.76
N GLY A 452 -15.66 14.91 9.18
CA GLY A 452 -15.84 13.79 8.25
C GLY A 452 -15.13 14.07 6.93
N VAL A 453 -15.66 15.02 6.17
CA VAL A 453 -15.05 15.49 4.91
C VAL A 453 -14.81 17.00 4.98
N GLN A 454 -13.56 17.41 4.85
CA GLN A 454 -13.15 18.82 4.84
C GLN A 454 -12.64 19.21 3.44
N ASP A 455 -13.30 20.17 2.80
CA ASP A 455 -12.89 20.75 1.52
C ASP A 455 -12.38 22.19 1.68
N LEU A 456 -11.07 22.32 1.81
CA LEU A 456 -10.37 23.61 1.80
C LEU A 456 -10.07 24.11 0.39
N SER A 457 -10.26 23.25 -0.64
CA SER A 457 -10.08 23.63 -2.05
C SER A 457 -11.25 24.44 -2.58
N GLY A 458 -12.45 24.21 -2.04
CA GLY A 458 -13.70 24.78 -2.52
C GLY A 458 -14.07 24.30 -3.93
N THR A 459 -13.60 23.10 -4.33
CA THR A 459 -13.78 22.56 -5.68
C THR A 459 -14.91 21.55 -5.80
N LEU A 460 -15.44 21.04 -4.69
CA LEU A 460 -16.59 20.12 -4.74
C LEU A 460 -17.82 20.82 -5.34
N THR A 461 -18.48 20.16 -6.29
CA THR A 461 -19.74 20.61 -6.88
C THR A 461 -20.89 19.65 -6.59
N SER A 462 -20.55 18.38 -6.30
CA SER A 462 -21.49 17.32 -5.95
C SER A 462 -20.95 16.51 -4.78
N PHE A 463 -21.80 16.32 -3.77
CA PHE A 463 -21.58 15.42 -2.66
C PHE A 463 -22.80 14.49 -2.53
N THR A 464 -22.60 13.19 -2.64
CA THR A 464 -23.66 12.21 -2.49
C THR A 464 -23.41 11.33 -1.28
N ASN A 465 -24.41 11.16 -0.43
CA ASN A 465 -24.38 10.23 0.69
C ASN A 465 -25.53 9.22 0.60
N THR A 466 -25.20 7.93 0.60
CA THR A 466 -26.18 6.83 0.66
C THR A 466 -25.96 5.91 1.85
N ARG A 467 -25.02 6.28 2.75
CA ARG A 467 -24.68 5.53 3.97
C ARG A 467 -24.48 6.47 5.15
N VAL A 468 -23.74 6.03 6.16
CA VAL A 468 -23.57 6.74 7.42
C VAL A 468 -22.31 7.61 7.39
N ILE A 469 -22.46 8.86 7.81
CA ILE A 469 -21.38 9.76 8.22
C ILE A 469 -21.66 10.08 9.69
N ALA A 470 -20.82 9.58 10.61
CA ALA A 470 -21.01 9.76 12.04
C ALA A 470 -19.76 10.33 12.69
N ILE A 471 -19.83 11.61 13.06
CA ILE A 471 -18.73 12.37 13.63
C ILE A 471 -19.10 12.79 15.05
N ALA A 472 -18.17 12.59 15.98
CA ALA A 472 -18.39 12.95 17.37
C ALA A 472 -17.10 13.35 18.08
N ASN A 473 -17.25 14.19 19.10
CA ASN A 473 -16.29 14.31 20.19
C ASN A 473 -16.69 13.34 21.30
N GLN A 474 -15.71 12.63 21.86
CA GLN A 474 -15.92 11.86 23.07
C GLN A 474 -16.06 12.85 24.24
N PRO A 475 -17.21 12.89 24.93
CA PRO A 475 -17.42 13.82 26.03
C PRO A 475 -16.55 13.42 27.22
N ASP A 476 -16.12 14.44 27.98
CA ASP A 476 -15.52 14.25 29.28
C ASP A 476 -16.59 14.30 30.39
N SER A 477 -16.32 13.66 31.53
CA SER A 477 -17.27 13.63 32.65
C SER A 477 -17.22 14.85 33.56
N GLU A 478 -16.14 15.61 33.53
CA GLU A 478 -15.87 16.77 34.38
C GLU A 478 -15.74 18.08 33.57
N GLU A 479 -15.40 17.98 32.28
CA GLU A 479 -15.19 19.13 31.39
C GLU A 479 -16.24 19.27 30.28
N GLU A 480 -16.48 20.52 29.84
CA GLU A 480 -17.36 20.79 28.70
C GLU A 480 -16.66 20.45 27.38
N THR A 481 -17.39 19.90 26.41
CA THR A 481 -16.90 19.73 25.04
C THR A 481 -16.66 21.10 24.40
N THR A 482 -15.39 21.44 24.14
CA THR A 482 -14.97 22.69 23.49
C THR A 482 -14.59 22.51 22.03
N GLY A 483 -14.34 21.27 21.62
CA GLY A 483 -14.09 20.87 20.24
C GLY A 483 -15.32 20.99 19.35
N SER A 484 -15.16 20.62 18.09
CA SER A 484 -16.25 20.65 17.11
C SER A 484 -16.41 19.31 16.40
N ALA A 485 -17.66 18.93 16.09
CA ALA A 485 -17.99 17.75 15.30
C ALA A 485 -18.70 18.18 14.01
N THR A 486 -17.95 18.25 12.91
CA THR A 486 -18.46 18.67 11.59
C THR A 486 -18.50 17.47 10.65
N ALA A 487 -19.68 17.01 10.23
CA ALA A 487 -19.79 15.92 9.26
C ALA A 487 -19.21 16.29 7.90
N ILE A 488 -19.56 17.48 7.41
CA ILE A 488 -19.22 17.96 6.08
C ILE A 488 -18.83 19.44 6.20
N ASP A 489 -17.58 19.78 5.92
CA ASP A 489 -17.09 21.16 5.87
C ASP A 489 -16.70 21.54 4.44
N LEU A 490 -17.58 22.29 3.78
CA LEU A 490 -17.40 22.84 2.44
C LEU A 490 -17.40 24.38 2.46
N SER A 491 -17.07 24.97 3.60
CA SER A 491 -17.15 26.43 3.82
C SER A 491 -16.26 27.25 2.88
N ALA A 492 -15.21 26.65 2.31
CA ALA A 492 -14.35 27.29 1.30
C ALA A 492 -15.01 27.41 -0.09
N ASN A 493 -16.14 26.75 -0.34
CA ASN A 493 -16.81 26.77 -1.63
C ASN A 493 -17.41 28.14 -1.94
N THR A 494 -17.15 28.67 -3.13
CA THR A 494 -17.68 29.97 -3.58
C THR A 494 -18.55 29.88 -4.82
N THR A 495 -18.67 28.68 -5.41
CA THR A 495 -19.39 28.44 -6.66
C THR A 495 -20.78 27.83 -6.45
N GLY A 496 -20.98 27.13 -5.34
CA GLY A 496 -22.18 26.39 -5.01
C GLY A 496 -21.91 24.89 -5.05
N VAL A 497 -22.51 24.15 -4.12
CA VAL A 497 -22.45 22.68 -4.07
C VAL A 497 -23.85 22.08 -3.95
N THR A 498 -24.07 20.93 -4.59
CA THR A 498 -25.24 20.09 -4.32
C THR A 498 -24.85 18.93 -3.42
N ILE A 499 -25.46 18.86 -2.24
CA ILE A 499 -25.35 17.74 -1.31
C ILE A 499 -26.65 16.95 -1.40
N THR A 500 -26.58 15.66 -1.77
CA THR A 500 -27.75 14.78 -1.84
C THR A 500 -27.59 13.61 -0.90
N GLN A 501 -28.56 13.41 -0.01
CA GLN A 501 -28.69 12.22 0.81
C GLN A 501 -29.91 11.41 0.35
N TYR A 502 -29.75 10.12 0.08
CA TYR A 502 -30.87 9.24 -0.24
C TYR A 502 -30.57 7.79 0.14
N GLY A 503 -31.61 7.05 0.49
CA GLY A 503 -31.52 5.63 0.81
C GLY A 503 -31.55 4.76 -0.43
N VAL A 504 -30.99 3.56 -0.31
CA VAL A 504 -30.98 2.58 -1.40
C VAL A 504 -32.15 1.64 -1.21
N VAL A 505 -33.15 1.76 -2.08
CA VAL A 505 -34.29 0.83 -2.13
C VAL A 505 -33.77 -0.56 -2.47
N GLN A 506 -34.13 -1.56 -1.66
CA GLN A 506 -33.98 -2.96 -2.04
C GLN A 506 -35.25 -3.39 -2.76
N GLU A 507 -35.10 -3.87 -4.00
CA GLU A 507 -36.23 -4.45 -4.72
C GLU A 507 -36.66 -5.75 -4.01
N ASP A 508 -37.98 -5.96 -3.93
CA ASP A 508 -38.57 -7.22 -3.50
C ASP A 508 -38.02 -8.35 -4.38
N ASP A 509 -37.38 -9.35 -3.77
CA ASP A 509 -36.83 -10.51 -4.47
C ASP A 509 -37.93 -11.46 -4.98
N GLY A 510 -39.19 -11.20 -4.59
CA GLY A 510 -40.37 -11.95 -4.99
C GLY A 510 -40.45 -13.33 -4.35
N ASP A 511 -39.60 -13.62 -3.37
CA ASP A 511 -39.63 -14.86 -2.60
C ASP A 511 -40.55 -14.69 -1.39
N GLU A 512 -41.69 -15.37 -1.40
CA GLU A 512 -42.65 -15.34 -0.29
C GLU A 512 -42.07 -15.89 1.03
N ASP A 513 -40.95 -16.62 0.96
CA ASP A 513 -40.25 -17.17 2.12
C ASP A 513 -39.11 -16.26 2.65
N THR A 514 -38.76 -15.17 1.94
CA THR A 514 -37.80 -14.16 2.42
C THR A 514 -38.55 -13.12 3.26
N GLU A 515 -38.23 -13.00 4.55
CA GLU A 515 -38.76 -11.91 5.37
C GLU A 515 -38.18 -10.59 4.85
N PRO A 516 -39.01 -9.60 4.47
CA PRO A 516 -38.51 -8.32 4.04
C PRO A 516 -37.67 -7.69 5.16
N PRO A 517 -36.56 -7.02 4.82
CA PRO A 517 -35.77 -6.32 5.81
C PRO A 517 -36.64 -5.31 6.56
N LEU A 518 -36.36 -5.11 7.85
CA LEU A 518 -37.09 -4.15 8.68
C LEU A 518 -37.04 -2.76 8.03
N ASP A 519 -38.24 -2.20 7.83
CA ASP A 519 -38.51 -0.83 7.39
C ASP A 519 -39.48 -0.28 8.44
N SER A 520 -38.94 0.45 9.42
CA SER A 520 -39.67 0.86 10.62
C SER A 520 -40.64 2.01 10.35
N ASP A 521 -40.43 2.79 9.31
CA ASP A 521 -41.23 3.96 8.96
C ASP A 521 -42.06 3.81 7.67
N ASP A 522 -41.99 2.63 7.04
CA ASP A 522 -42.73 2.22 5.83
C ASP A 522 -42.50 3.17 4.64
N ASP A 523 -41.28 3.72 4.51
CA ASP A 523 -40.96 4.69 3.47
C ASP A 523 -40.40 4.05 2.18
N GLY A 524 -40.19 2.72 2.21
CA GLY A 524 -39.73 1.91 1.09
C GLY A 524 -38.22 1.72 1.02
N VAL A 525 -37.46 2.26 1.98
CA VAL A 525 -36.05 1.96 2.19
C VAL A 525 -35.91 1.22 3.52
N PRO A 526 -35.30 0.02 3.55
CA PRO A 526 -35.12 -0.69 4.82
C PRO A 526 -34.13 0.03 5.74
N ASP A 527 -34.33 -0.04 7.05
CA ASP A 527 -33.57 0.67 8.11
C ASP A 527 -32.04 0.51 7.94
N ALA A 528 -31.58 -0.67 7.49
CA ALA A 528 -30.16 -0.97 7.29
C ALA A 528 -29.52 -0.25 6.07
N PHE A 529 -30.34 0.34 5.20
CA PHE A 529 -29.96 1.07 3.98
C PHE A 529 -30.35 2.54 4.04
N GLU A 530 -30.90 2.99 5.16
CA GLU A 530 -31.11 4.41 5.42
C GLU A 530 -29.77 5.11 5.65
N PRO A 531 -29.54 6.25 5.01
CA PRO A 531 -28.35 7.06 5.24
C PRO A 531 -28.53 7.88 6.52
N ALA A 532 -27.41 8.24 7.13
CA ALA A 532 -27.41 9.16 8.26
C ALA A 532 -26.22 10.10 8.18
N ILE A 533 -26.44 11.37 8.53
CA ILE A 533 -25.37 12.33 8.82
C ILE A 533 -25.51 12.77 10.27
N SER A 534 -24.47 12.57 11.07
CA SER A 534 -24.34 13.07 12.44
C SER A 534 -23.12 13.97 12.55
N GLY A 535 -23.34 15.21 12.95
CA GLY A 535 -22.38 16.32 12.98
C GLY A 535 -22.81 17.46 12.05
N ASP A 536 -22.19 18.62 12.24
CA ASP A 536 -22.56 19.84 11.52
C ASP A 536 -22.29 19.74 10.01
N ILE A 537 -23.09 20.44 9.21
CA ILE A 537 -22.88 20.62 7.77
C ILE A 537 -22.60 22.10 7.51
N LYS A 538 -21.41 22.41 7.02
CA LYS A 538 -20.98 23.78 6.68
C LYS A 538 -20.84 23.91 5.17
N MET A 539 -21.54 24.89 4.61
CA MET A 539 -21.49 25.27 3.20
C MET A 539 -20.96 26.70 3.06
N GLY A 540 -20.73 27.11 1.82
CA GLY A 540 -19.88 28.25 1.50
C GLY A 540 -20.66 29.52 1.16
N SER A 541 -20.09 30.34 0.27
CA SER A 541 -20.75 31.57 -0.22
C SER A 541 -21.37 31.41 -1.61
N GLY A 542 -21.25 30.22 -2.20
CA GLY A 542 -21.91 29.85 -3.45
C GLY A 542 -23.40 29.60 -3.27
N ALA A 543 -24.13 29.33 -4.36
CA ALA A 543 -25.54 28.95 -4.25
C ALA A 543 -25.65 27.45 -3.95
N ASP A 544 -25.95 27.10 -2.71
CA ASP A 544 -25.88 25.72 -2.22
C ASP A 544 -27.24 25.04 -2.24
N PHE A 545 -27.26 23.73 -2.52
CA PHE A 545 -28.47 22.92 -2.48
C PHE A 545 -28.26 21.68 -1.63
N LEU A 546 -28.96 21.63 -0.48
CA LEU A 546 -29.03 20.45 0.37
C LEU A 546 -30.35 19.70 0.12
N ASP A 547 -30.25 18.48 -0.39
CA ASP A 547 -31.37 17.63 -0.79
C ASP A 547 -31.37 16.32 0.00
N ILE A 548 -32.18 16.25 1.05
CA ILE A 548 -32.31 15.09 1.92
C ILE A 548 -33.59 14.35 1.55
N ARG A 549 -33.45 13.14 1.00
CA ARG A 549 -34.56 12.37 0.42
C ARG A 549 -34.98 11.15 1.22
N ASN A 550 -34.19 10.74 2.22
CA ASN A 550 -34.43 9.61 3.11
C ASN A 550 -33.43 9.66 4.29
N GLY A 551 -33.71 8.92 5.38
CA GLY A 551 -32.86 8.81 6.55
C GLY A 551 -32.75 10.08 7.38
N ALA A 552 -31.66 10.22 8.14
CA ALA A 552 -31.55 11.27 9.17
C ALA A 552 -30.37 12.23 8.95
N VAL A 553 -30.55 13.48 9.38
CA VAL A 553 -29.47 14.45 9.61
C VAL A 553 -29.61 15.01 11.03
N ILE A 554 -28.56 14.87 11.84
CA ILE A 554 -28.49 15.35 13.23
C ILE A 554 -27.26 16.26 13.34
N GLY A 555 -27.47 17.57 13.45
CA GLY A 555 -26.41 18.57 13.43
C GLY A 555 -26.89 19.90 12.87
N ASP A 556 -26.14 20.98 13.14
CA ASP A 556 -26.47 22.29 12.60
C ASP A 556 -26.08 22.41 11.13
N MET A 557 -26.89 23.15 10.37
CA MET A 557 -26.66 23.41 8.95
C MET A 557 -26.36 24.89 8.71
N TYR A 558 -25.17 25.17 8.17
CA TYR A 558 -24.68 26.52 7.91
C TYR A 558 -24.60 26.76 6.40
N PHE A 559 -25.56 27.51 5.84
CA PHE A 559 -25.66 27.77 4.39
C PHE A 559 -24.78 28.92 3.88
N GLY A 560 -24.23 29.76 4.78
CA GLY A 560 -23.42 30.90 4.37
C GLY A 560 -24.23 32.03 3.70
N ALA A 561 -23.72 32.60 2.60
CA ALA A 561 -24.22 33.85 2.01
C ALA A 561 -24.94 33.69 0.65
N GLY A 562 -25.11 32.45 0.19
CA GLY A 562 -25.64 32.09 -1.13
C GLY A 562 -27.14 32.27 -1.31
N GLN A 563 -27.62 31.92 -2.51
CA GLN A 563 -29.06 31.69 -2.74
C GLN A 563 -29.36 30.22 -2.51
N ASP A 564 -29.45 29.87 -1.24
CA ASP A 564 -29.41 28.48 -0.83
C ASP A 564 -30.80 27.84 -0.80
N HIS A 565 -30.82 26.52 -0.99
CA HIS A 565 -32.04 25.72 -1.00
C HIS A 565 -31.88 24.50 -0.09
N LEU A 566 -32.93 24.22 0.69
CA LEU A 566 -33.08 23.00 1.47
C LEU A 566 -34.33 22.26 0.99
N SER A 567 -34.16 21.00 0.60
CA SER A 567 -35.24 20.06 0.27
C SER A 567 -35.19 18.90 1.27
N ILE A 568 -36.33 18.59 1.88
CA ILE A 568 -36.50 17.43 2.75
C ILE A 568 -37.71 16.67 2.23
N THR A 569 -37.51 15.43 1.80
CA THR A 569 -38.52 14.57 1.16
C THR A 569 -38.35 13.11 1.59
N GLY A 570 -39.28 12.23 1.18
CA GLY A 570 -39.15 10.77 1.32
C GLY A 570 -38.83 10.28 2.74
N GLY A 571 -39.65 10.67 3.73
CA GLY A 571 -39.48 10.23 5.12
C GLY A 571 -38.38 10.94 5.91
N ALA A 572 -37.45 11.63 5.25
CA ALA A 572 -36.26 12.17 5.89
C ALA A 572 -36.53 13.10 7.08
N VAL A 573 -35.66 12.98 8.10
CA VAL A 573 -35.71 13.79 9.32
C VAL A 573 -34.43 14.62 9.48
N VAL A 574 -34.59 15.91 9.76
CA VAL A 574 -33.48 16.83 10.03
C VAL A 574 -33.67 17.48 11.39
N THR A 575 -32.66 17.38 12.25
CA THR A 575 -32.67 17.89 13.63
C THR A 575 -31.40 18.71 13.90
N GLY A 576 -31.54 20.01 14.21
CA GLY A 576 -30.44 20.87 14.70
C GLY A 576 -30.21 20.71 16.20
N VAL A 577 -29.04 21.15 16.71
CA VAL A 577 -28.57 20.83 18.07
C VAL A 577 -28.29 22.08 18.91
#